data_AF-A0A3R7WGK1-F1
#
_entry.id   AF-A0A3R7WGK1-F1
#
_cell.length_a   1.000
_cell.length_b   1.000
_cell.length_c   1.000
_cell.angle_alpha   90.00
_cell.angle_beta   90.00
_cell.angle_gamma   90.00
#
_symmetry.space_group_name_H-M   'P 1'
#
loop_
_entity.id
_entity.type
_entity.pdbx_description
1 polymer ?
#
loop_
_entity_poly.entity_id
_entity_poly.type
_entity_poly.pdbx_seq_one_letter_code
_entity_poly.pdbx_strand_id
1 'polypeptide(L)'
;MICLSVMAFSPFGEPFCNREKTKYCSTSLEKVPKSELQYFNLAAPDNGTLFILLSMFIAFGYVLAVSASDAMVVEYAQREPEAIRGRIQTAIYTVRTLTGILAYLVTAFALNAWATCSTASASLRSCPSRRTGRGSNLSTIHSVAS
;
A
#
# COMPACT_ATOMS: atom_id res chain seq x y z
N MET A 1 -14.60 -3.68 -1.07
CA MET A 1 -14.52 -2.65 -0.02
C MET A 1 -14.18 -3.24 1.36
N ILE A 2 -14.81 -4.34 1.78
CA ILE A 2 -14.52 -4.99 3.08
C ILE A 2 -13.04 -5.36 3.26
N CYS A 3 -12.37 -5.88 2.23
CA CYS A 3 -10.95 -6.26 2.28
C CYS A 3 -10.02 -5.07 2.61
N LEU A 4 -10.31 -3.90 2.04
CA LEU A 4 -9.52 -2.68 2.28
C LEU A 4 -9.69 -2.17 3.71
N SER A 5 -10.91 -2.26 4.25
CA SER A 5 -11.18 -1.92 5.65
C SER A 5 -10.43 -2.84 6.60
N VAL A 6 -10.42 -4.15 6.34
CA VAL A 6 -9.68 -5.12 7.15
C VAL A 6 -8.19 -4.76 7.15
N MET A 7 -7.59 -4.51 5.97
CA MET A 7 -6.17 -4.13 5.86
C MET A 7 -5.84 -2.80 6.56
N ALA A 8 -6.76 -1.83 6.56
CA ALA A 8 -6.55 -0.53 7.18
C ALA A 8 -6.55 -0.58 8.72
N PHE A 9 -7.33 -1.50 9.31
CA PHE A 9 -7.46 -1.61 10.77
C PHE A 9 -6.64 -2.75 11.39
N SER A 10 -6.15 -3.70 10.59
CA SER A 10 -5.30 -4.78 11.09
C SER A 10 -3.87 -4.30 11.37
N PRO A 11 -3.33 -4.50 12.59
CA PRO A 11 -1.93 -4.22 12.85
C PRO A 11 -1.04 -5.20 12.08
N PHE A 12 0.02 -4.68 11.47
CA PHE A 12 1.12 -5.51 11.00
C PHE A 12 1.84 -6.06 12.23
N GLY A 13 1.98 -7.39 12.30
CA GLY A 13 2.65 -8.06 13.41
C GLY A 13 4.12 -7.66 13.58
N GLU A 14 4.84 -8.35 14.46
CA GLU A 14 6.25 -8.05 14.70
C GLU A 14 7.11 -8.21 13.43
N PRO A 15 8.06 -7.30 13.17
CA PRO A 15 8.91 -7.39 11.98
C PRO A 15 9.87 -8.58 12.08
N PHE A 16 10.22 -9.16 10.93
CA PHE A 16 11.15 -10.29 10.82
C PHE A 16 12.50 -10.04 11.51
N CYS A 17 12.99 -8.81 11.45
CA CYS A 17 14.24 -8.41 12.07
C CYS A 17 14.15 -6.96 12.59
N ASN A 18 14.56 -6.76 13.84
CA ASN A 18 14.66 -5.44 14.45
C ASN A 18 16.08 -4.90 14.32
N ARG A 19 16.26 -3.90 13.44
CA ARG A 19 17.55 -3.24 13.15
C ARG A 19 18.18 -2.54 14.36
N GLU A 20 17.41 -2.27 15.41
CA GLU A 20 17.94 -1.67 16.65
C GLU A 20 18.68 -2.69 17.52
N LYS A 21 18.30 -3.97 17.43
CA LYS A 21 18.83 -5.04 18.29
C LYS A 21 19.95 -5.83 17.64
N THR A 22 19.97 -5.95 16.31
CA THR A 22 20.98 -6.73 15.59
C THR A 22 21.51 -6.03 14.35
N LYS A 23 22.82 -6.15 14.10
CA LYS A 23 23.51 -5.62 12.92
C LYS A 23 23.46 -6.59 11.71
N TYR A 24 22.95 -7.80 11.93
CA TYR A 24 22.93 -8.91 10.98
C TYR A 24 21.64 -9.00 10.15
N CYS A 25 20.81 -7.95 10.16
CA CYS A 25 19.56 -7.88 9.41
C CYS A 25 19.74 -8.03 7.89
N SER A 26 20.93 -7.69 7.38
CA SER A 26 21.27 -7.72 5.96
C SER A 26 22.02 -9.00 5.53
N THR A 27 22.29 -9.92 6.46
CA THR A 27 22.99 -11.17 6.17
C THR A 27 21.99 -12.32 6.02
N SER A 28 22.22 -13.22 5.05
CA SER A 28 21.40 -14.44 4.90
C SER A 28 21.37 -15.23 6.21
N LEU A 29 20.19 -15.79 6.51
CA LEU A 29 19.89 -16.50 7.76
C LEU A 29 20.92 -17.60 8.08
N GLU A 30 21.51 -18.24 7.07
CA GLU A 30 22.52 -19.29 7.19
C GLU A 30 23.87 -18.79 7.76
N LYS A 31 24.17 -17.50 7.61
CA LYS A 31 25.43 -16.87 8.06
C LYS A 31 25.30 -16.17 9.41
N VAL A 32 24.09 -16.16 9.98
CA VAL A 32 23.80 -15.52 11.27
C VAL A 32 24.25 -16.45 12.40
N PRO A 33 25.01 -15.96 13.39
CA PRO A 33 25.40 -16.77 14.53
C PRO A 33 24.16 -17.19 15.35
N LYS A 34 24.16 -18.44 15.84
CA LYS A 34 23.01 -19.05 16.55
C LYS A 34 22.58 -18.28 17.81
N SER A 35 23.47 -17.49 18.40
CA SER A 35 23.18 -16.61 19.54
C SER A 35 22.26 -15.43 19.18
N GLU A 36 22.28 -14.98 17.93
CA GLU A 36 21.52 -13.82 17.44
C GLU A 36 20.19 -14.23 16.78
N LEU A 37 19.96 -15.53 16.54
CA LEU A 37 18.71 -16.07 15.97
C LEU A 37 17.48 -15.75 16.83
N GLN A 38 17.65 -15.49 18.13
CA GLN A 38 16.55 -15.12 19.03
C GLN A 38 15.90 -13.77 18.66
N TYR A 39 16.60 -12.93 17.90
CA TYR A 39 16.09 -11.64 17.44
C TYR A 39 15.42 -11.72 16.06
N PHE A 40 15.39 -12.89 15.43
CA PHE A 40 14.72 -13.14 14.15
C PHE A 40 13.38 -13.83 14.39
N ASN A 41 12.30 -13.16 13.98
CA ASN A 41 10.96 -13.73 14.10
C ASN A 41 10.61 -14.53 12.83
N LEU A 42 10.75 -15.86 12.89
CA LEU A 42 10.43 -16.75 11.77
C LEU A 42 8.94 -16.89 11.48
N ALA A 43 8.06 -16.47 12.40
CA ALA A 43 6.60 -16.44 12.20
C ALA A 43 6.11 -15.12 11.58
N ALA A 44 7.00 -14.16 11.34
CA ALA A 44 6.66 -12.92 10.64
C ALA A 44 6.03 -13.12 9.24
N PRO A 45 6.47 -14.10 8.41
CA PRO A 45 5.87 -14.35 7.10
C PRO A 45 4.39 -14.75 7.18
N ASP A 46 3.99 -15.54 8.16
CA ASP A 46 2.60 -16.01 8.31
C ASP A 46 1.62 -14.85 8.53
N ASN A 47 2.06 -13.84 9.27
CA ASN A 47 1.30 -12.61 9.49
C ASN A 47 1.19 -11.75 8.22
N GLY A 48 2.19 -11.80 7.33
CA GLY A 48 2.20 -11.09 6.05
C GLY A 48 1.35 -11.78 4.98
N THR A 49 1.25 -13.11 5.01
CA THR A 49 0.53 -13.91 4.01
C THR A 49 -0.93 -13.48 3.85
N LEU A 50 -1.62 -13.16 4.94
CA LEU A 50 -3.00 -12.66 4.88
C LEU A 50 -3.11 -11.37 4.06
N PHE A 51 -2.20 -10.40 4.27
CA PHE A 51 -2.19 -9.16 3.50
C PHE A 51 -1.87 -9.39 2.03
N ILE A 52 -1.01 -10.35 1.71
CA ILE A 52 -0.69 -10.74 0.33
C ILE A 52 -1.95 -11.29 -0.36
N LEU A 53 -2.64 -12.25 0.27
CA LEU A 53 -3.87 -12.83 -0.28
C LEU A 53 -4.98 -11.79 -0.46
N LEU A 54 -5.16 -10.90 0.52
CA LEU A 54 -6.13 -9.80 0.41
C LEU A 54 -5.76 -8.84 -0.72
N SER A 55 -4.47 -8.54 -0.92
CA SER A 55 -4.00 -7.68 -2.00
C SER A 55 -4.24 -8.31 -3.38
N MET A 56 -4.03 -9.62 -3.52
CA MET A 56 -4.36 -10.34 -4.75
C MET A 56 -5.85 -10.26 -5.09
N PHE A 57 -6.71 -10.43 -4.09
CA PHE A 57 -8.16 -10.31 -4.28
C PHE A 57 -8.58 -8.88 -4.66
N ILE A 58 -7.95 -7.86 -4.05
CA ILE A 58 -8.18 -6.46 -4.39
C ILE A 58 -7.76 -6.17 -5.83
N ALA A 59 -6.57 -6.63 -6.25
CA ALA A 59 -6.08 -6.44 -7.61
C ALA A 59 -7.01 -7.10 -8.64
N PHE A 60 -7.42 -8.33 -8.38
CA PHE A 60 -8.38 -9.05 -9.22
C PHE A 60 -9.72 -8.32 -9.30
N GLY A 61 -10.29 -7.92 -8.16
CA GLY A 61 -11.55 -7.18 -8.11
C GLY A 61 -11.48 -5.82 -8.80
N TYR A 62 -10.35 -5.12 -8.71
CA TYR A 62 -10.13 -3.86 -9.40
C TYR A 62 -10.13 -4.04 -10.92
N VAL A 63 -9.39 -5.02 -11.43
CA VAL A 63 -9.33 -5.31 -12.88
C VAL A 63 -10.72 -5.69 -13.40
N LEU A 64 -11.44 -6.55 -12.68
CA LEU A 64 -12.81 -6.92 -13.05
C LEU A 64 -13.76 -5.72 -13.08
N ALA A 65 -13.70 -4.84 -12.08
CA ALA A 65 -14.55 -3.65 -12.04
C ALA A 65 -14.26 -2.70 -13.20
N VAL A 66 -12.98 -2.50 -13.53
CA VAL A 66 -12.55 -1.69 -14.68
C VAL A 66 -13.08 -2.30 -15.98
N SER A 67 -12.89 -3.61 -16.20
CA SER A 67 -13.40 -4.30 -17.38
C SER A 67 -14.92 -4.23 -17.51
N ALA A 68 -15.66 -4.37 -16.40
CA ALA A 68 -17.11 -4.24 -16.40
C ALA A 68 -17.56 -2.81 -16.77
N SER A 69 -16.90 -1.79 -16.24
CA SER A 69 -17.19 -0.39 -16.60
C SER A 69 -16.89 -0.08 -18.05
N ASP A 70 -15.79 -0.64 -18.58
CA ASP A 70 -15.37 -0.42 -19.96
C ASP A 70 -16.25 -1.22 -20.94
N ALA A 71 -16.90 -2.31 -20.53
CA ALA A 71 -17.92 -2.98 -21.33
C ALA A 71 -19.23 -2.18 -21.37
N MET A 72 -19.66 -1.65 -20.22
CA MET A 72 -20.89 -0.86 -20.10
C MET A 72 -20.83 0.44 -20.92
N VAL A 73 -19.65 1.07 -21.05
CA VAL A 73 -19.51 2.29 -21.86
C VAL A 73 -19.78 2.05 -23.35
N VAL A 74 -19.51 0.84 -23.86
CA VAL A 74 -19.75 0.51 -25.28
C VAL A 74 -21.24 0.52 -25.60
N GLU A 75 -22.05 -0.07 -24.72
CA GLU A 75 -23.51 -0.06 -24.83
C GLU A 75 -24.07 1.38 -24.78
N TYR A 76 -23.49 2.24 -23.94
CA TYR A 76 -23.86 3.65 -23.90
C TYR A 76 -23.41 4.41 -25.15
N ALA A 77 -22.21 4.15 -25.68
CA ALA A 77 -21.70 4.79 -26.88
C ALA A 77 -22.50 4.40 -28.14
N GLN A 78 -23.14 3.24 -28.15
CA GLN A 78 -24.06 2.82 -29.22
C GLN A 78 -25.41 3.51 -29.16
N ARG A 79 -25.85 3.95 -27.97
CA ARG A 79 -27.12 4.68 -27.78
C ARG A 79 -27.00 6.20 -27.99
N GLU A 80 -25.79 6.74 -28.12
CA GLU A 80 -25.60 8.17 -28.35
C GLU A 80 -25.82 8.56 -29.83
N PRO A 81 -26.44 9.71 -30.10
CA PRO A 81 -26.59 10.23 -31.47
C PRO A 81 -25.21 10.55 -32.08
N GLU A 82 -25.07 10.29 -33.38
CA GLU A 82 -23.82 10.43 -34.17
C GLU A 82 -23.07 11.77 -33.92
N ALA A 83 -23.81 12.86 -33.65
CA ALA A 83 -23.24 14.19 -33.42
C ALA A 83 -22.46 14.35 -32.09
N ILE A 84 -22.58 13.43 -31.13
CA ILE A 84 -22.03 13.57 -29.76
C ILE A 84 -21.13 12.38 -29.38
N ARG A 85 -20.91 11.45 -30.32
CA ARG A 85 -20.21 10.19 -30.10
C ARG A 85 -18.80 10.43 -29.54
N GLY A 86 -18.56 10.01 -28.30
CA GLY A 86 -17.24 10.08 -27.63
C GLY A 86 -17.17 10.98 -26.39
N ARG A 87 -18.21 11.75 -26.06
CA ARG A 87 -18.23 12.54 -24.81
C ARG A 87 -18.21 11.66 -23.56
N ILE A 88 -18.96 10.56 -23.55
CA ILE A 88 -18.98 9.63 -22.41
C ILE A 88 -17.61 9.00 -22.19
N GLN A 89 -16.94 8.58 -23.27
CA GLN A 89 -15.62 7.96 -23.19
C GLN A 89 -14.57 8.94 -22.63
N THR A 90 -14.52 10.17 -23.13
CA THR A 90 -13.59 11.19 -22.62
C THR A 90 -13.89 11.59 -21.18
N ALA A 91 -15.17 11.70 -20.78
CA ALA A 91 -15.56 11.93 -19.39
C ALA A 91 -15.08 10.81 -18.45
N ILE A 92 -15.19 9.54 -18.86
CA ILE A 92 -14.75 8.41 -18.03
C ILE A 92 -13.22 8.38 -17.90
N TYR A 93 -12.49 8.55 -19.01
CA TYR A 93 -11.02 8.57 -18.97
C TYR A 93 -10.49 9.74 -18.13
N THR A 94 -11.08 10.93 -18.26
CA THR A 94 -10.67 12.10 -17.46
C THR A 94 -10.88 11.86 -15.98
N VAL A 95 -12.05 11.33 -15.58
CA VAL A 95 -12.29 10.97 -14.18
C VAL A 95 -11.26 9.93 -13.72
N ARG A 96 -11.06 8.83 -14.45
CA ARG A 96 -10.09 7.78 -14.09
C ARG A 96 -8.68 8.34 -13.84
N THR A 97 -8.21 9.22 -14.73
CA THR A 97 -6.89 9.84 -14.61
C THR A 97 -6.81 10.82 -13.44
N LEU A 98 -7.81 11.68 -13.25
CA LEU A 98 -7.82 12.65 -12.16
C LEU A 98 -7.84 11.98 -10.79
N THR A 99 -8.68 10.97 -10.59
CA THR A 99 -8.73 10.24 -9.32
C THR A 99 -7.43 9.49 -9.06
N GLY A 100 -6.79 8.94 -10.10
CA GLY A 100 -5.48 8.31 -10.01
C GLY A 100 -4.39 9.29 -9.57
N ILE A 101 -4.32 10.47 -10.19
CA ILE A 101 -3.37 11.53 -9.82
C ILE A 101 -3.55 11.92 -8.35
N LEU A 102 -4.78 12.13 -7.90
CA LEU A 102 -5.08 12.45 -6.51
C LEU A 102 -4.61 11.34 -5.54
N ALA A 103 -4.84 10.07 -5.89
CA ALA A 103 -4.38 8.94 -5.08
C ALA A 103 -2.85 8.89 -4.96
N TYR A 104 -2.13 9.14 -6.06
CA TYR A 104 -0.67 9.24 -6.04
C TYR A 104 -0.17 10.41 -5.21
N LEU A 105 -0.81 11.58 -5.31
CA LEU A 105 -0.46 12.74 -4.50
C LEU A 105 -0.66 12.47 -3.01
N VAL A 106 -1.79 11.90 -2.61
CA VAL A 106 -2.06 11.53 -1.20
C VAL A 106 -1.01 10.54 -0.70
N THR A 107 -0.70 9.51 -1.50
CA THR A 107 0.31 8.51 -1.13
C THR A 107 1.70 9.14 -1.05
N ALA A 108 2.07 10.01 -1.99
CA ALA A 108 3.33 10.72 -1.98
C ALA A 108 3.45 11.63 -0.75
N PHE A 109 2.45 12.45 -0.43
CA PHE A 109 2.51 13.30 0.75
C PHE A 109 2.50 12.48 2.05
N ALA A 110 1.64 11.47 2.17
CA ALA A 110 1.60 10.61 3.35
C ALA A 110 2.93 9.87 3.57
N LEU A 111 3.54 9.35 2.50
CA LEU A 111 4.82 8.64 2.52
C LEU A 111 6.06 9.56 2.49
N ASN A 112 5.93 10.87 2.32
CA ASN A 112 7.07 11.80 2.47
C ASN A 112 6.99 12.61 3.78
N ALA A 113 5.78 12.84 4.29
CA ALA A 113 5.55 13.52 5.57
C ALA A 113 5.99 12.68 6.79
N TRP A 114 5.83 11.34 6.77
CA TRP A 114 6.37 10.50 7.85
C TRP A 114 7.91 10.48 7.86
N ALA A 115 8.53 10.54 6.68
CA ALA A 115 9.99 10.55 6.55
C ALA A 115 10.59 11.87 7.06
N THR A 116 9.90 12.99 6.80
CA THR A 116 10.32 14.34 7.22
C THR A 116 9.90 14.71 8.66
N CYS A 117 8.83 14.13 9.24
CA CYS A 117 8.51 14.30 10.68
C CYS A 117 9.59 13.68 11.60
N SER A 118 10.52 12.88 11.06
CA SER A 118 11.69 12.39 11.83
C SER A 118 12.86 13.39 11.89
N THR A 119 12.93 14.39 11.00
CA THR A 119 14.05 15.37 10.95
C THR A 119 13.66 16.80 11.32
N ALA A 120 12.37 17.13 11.37
CA ALA A 120 11.88 18.47 11.75
C ALA A 120 11.37 18.52 13.20
N SER A 121 12.26 18.36 14.18
CA SER A 121 11.96 18.75 15.56
C SER A 121 12.16 20.26 15.73
N ALA A 122 11.09 21.06 15.56
CA ALA A 122 10.79 22.28 16.32
C ALA A 122 9.73 23.13 15.59
N SER A 123 8.59 23.32 16.26
CA SER A 123 7.53 24.29 15.96
C SER A 123 6.32 23.76 15.17
N LEU A 124 5.21 23.69 15.93
CA LEU A 124 3.79 23.59 15.55
C LEU A 124 3.19 22.17 15.42
N ARG A 125 2.65 21.71 16.55
CA ARG A 125 1.45 20.85 16.74
C ARG A 125 0.78 20.45 15.42
N SER A 126 0.79 19.19 14.96
CA SER A 126 0.34 17.99 15.67
C SER A 126 0.81 16.74 14.91
N CYS A 127 2.01 16.19 15.19
CA CYS A 127 2.30 14.80 14.79
C CYS A 127 1.54 13.89 15.80
N PRO A 128 0.59 13.04 15.36
CA PRO A 128 -0.21 12.22 16.27
C PRO A 128 0.70 11.30 17.11
N SER A 129 0.50 11.37 18.41
CA SER A 129 1.29 10.71 19.43
C SER A 129 1.33 9.20 19.22
N ARG A 130 2.56 8.69 19.12
CA ARG A 130 2.94 7.28 19.28
C ARG A 130 2.35 6.77 20.60
N ARG A 131 1.32 5.91 20.57
CA ARG A 131 1.20 4.85 21.59
C ARG A 131 2.01 3.68 21.06
N THR A 132 3.21 3.55 21.64
CA THR A 132 4.00 2.34 21.85
C THR A 132 3.92 1.24 20.78
N GLY A 133 5.04 1.04 20.07
CA GLY A 133 5.32 -0.21 19.33
C GLY A 133 5.82 -0.04 17.89
N ARG A 134 5.80 1.17 17.33
CA ARG A 134 6.12 1.40 15.90
C ARG A 134 7.62 1.57 15.67
N GLY A 135 8.36 0.47 15.79
CA GLY A 135 9.66 0.31 15.16
C GLY A 135 9.50 0.41 13.65
N SER A 136 10.32 1.28 13.06
CA SER A 136 10.73 1.32 11.65
C SER A 136 10.36 0.07 10.84
N ASN A 137 9.68 0.24 9.69
CA ASN A 137 9.84 -0.58 8.46
C ASN A 137 8.72 -0.30 7.44
N LEU A 138 8.59 0.96 7.02
CA LEU A 138 7.89 1.31 5.77
C LEU A 138 8.79 1.07 4.54
N SER A 139 10.00 0.54 4.75
CA SER A 139 10.92 0.12 3.69
C SER A 139 10.49 -1.18 2.99
N THR A 140 9.53 -1.93 3.54
CA THR A 140 9.13 -3.23 2.98
C THR A 140 8.03 -3.13 1.90
N ILE A 141 7.43 -1.95 1.68
CA ILE A 141 6.50 -1.77 0.55
C ILE A 141 7.26 -1.75 -0.79
N HIS A 142 8.56 -1.42 -0.78
CA HIS A 142 9.41 -1.52 -1.98
C HIS A 142 9.95 -2.94 -2.23
N SER A 143 9.63 -3.93 -1.40
CA SER A 143 10.07 -5.33 -1.59
C SER A 143 8.96 -6.28 -2.04
N VAL A 144 7.73 -5.79 -2.22
CA VAL A 144 6.62 -6.57 -2.81
C VAL A 144 6.49 -6.28 -4.32
N ALA A 145 7.40 -5.46 -4.87
CA ALA A 145 7.47 -5.11 -6.29
C ALA A 145 8.76 -5.59 -6.98
N SER A 146 9.49 -6.54 -6.40
CA SER A 146 10.62 -7.23 -7.05
C SER A 146 10.73 -8.66 -6.57
#